data_AF-A0A2U2BYP4-F1
#
_entry.id   AF-A0A2U2BYP4-F1
#
_cell.length_a   1.000
_cell.length_b   1.000
_cell.length_c   1.000
_cell.angle_alpha   90.00
_cell.angle_beta   90.00
_cell.angle_gamma   90.00
#
_symmetry.space_group_name_H-M   'P 1'
#
loop_
_entity.id
_entity.type
_entity.pdbx_description
1 polymer ?
#
loop_
_entity_poly.entity_id
_entity_poly.type
_entity_poly.pdbx_seq_one_letter_code
_entity_poly.pdbx_strand_id
1 'polypeptide(L)'
;MIIISIVIVLFIVLFILVISKHKIYKYNQKQDYIYDFKNPKVFELDDINLEEYKRDETLILKLKLKSNFLSKIFLPYLEISNINKKEKTFFEYGLNGMRYIDISSFAGNSSIKIDSKMCKITSKKVEIFSYDNLNIKEKKVLIIAPHPDDAEISSFGLYSSAKESFIVTVTAGEGSCKFCDFDCDKELKAKIKGNLRIFDALTTGLLGKVKYENSLVLGYFNETIKIMYENKNKLVSSKTAGISDINYFRRVNHSNIVTNSKPKSNWDSLLNDFECIINSIKPDLIVTLHPQIDSNIDHKYITLAIIEAMEKLNCEEIKLLTLTNHLTQNEFYPYGNMFSTTALAPRFKTSFIFDSIYSHKLSREQQIYKYYALESMHDLRDSTIQIGFKKAFLFAFRQLRRYLSGKEKSYYRRSVRTNEIFYVTNYKDLKRAYEDIL
;
A
#
# COMPACT_ATOMS: atom_id res chain seq x y z
N MET A 1 49.26 -14.53 -4.76
CA MET A 1 48.82 -13.11 -4.80
C MET A 1 47.41 -12.93 -5.36
N ILE A 2 47.08 -13.44 -6.57
CA ILE A 2 45.75 -13.26 -7.20
C ILE A 2 44.59 -13.74 -6.31
N ILE A 3 44.71 -14.91 -5.68
CA ILE A 3 43.67 -15.45 -4.77
C ILE A 3 43.44 -14.53 -3.58
N ILE A 4 44.51 -14.02 -2.96
CA ILE A 4 44.42 -13.09 -1.82
C ILE A 4 43.74 -11.79 -2.25
N SER A 5 44.08 -11.25 -3.42
CA SER A 5 43.43 -10.06 -3.97
C SER A 5 41.94 -10.27 -4.23
N ILE A 6 41.54 -11.43 -4.77
CA ILE A 6 40.13 -11.78 -4.99
C ILE A 6 39.37 -11.86 -3.65
N VAL A 7 39.96 -12.50 -2.64
CA VAL A 7 39.36 -12.61 -1.30
C VAL A 7 39.18 -11.24 -0.65
N ILE A 8 40.18 -10.36 -0.75
CA ILE A 8 40.10 -8.98 -0.24
C ILE A 8 38.97 -8.21 -0.93
N VAL A 9 38.87 -8.30 -2.26
CA VAL A 9 37.79 -7.63 -3.02
C VAL A 9 36.42 -8.17 -2.61
N LEU A 10 36.26 -9.48 -2.48
CA LEU A 10 35.01 -10.08 -2.01
C LEU A 10 34.62 -9.60 -0.61
N PHE A 11 35.60 -9.51 0.30
CA PHE A 11 35.36 -9.00 1.65
C PHE A 11 34.92 -7.53 1.64
N ILE A 12 35.57 -6.68 0.83
CA ILE A 12 35.19 -5.26 0.66
C ILE A 12 33.77 -5.15 0.09
N VAL A 13 33.44 -5.93 -0.95
CA VAL A 13 32.10 -5.96 -1.55
C VAL A 13 31.06 -6.39 -0.51
N LEU A 14 31.34 -7.44 0.27
CA LEU A 14 30.46 -7.92 1.33
C LEU A 14 30.24 -6.85 2.41
N PHE A 15 31.31 -6.19 2.83
CA PHE A 15 31.27 -5.11 3.82
C PHE A 15 30.43 -3.92 3.33
N ILE A 16 30.62 -3.50 2.08
CA ILE A 16 29.82 -2.44 1.45
C ILE A 16 28.34 -2.85 1.37
N LEU A 17 28.04 -4.10 1.01
CA LEU A 17 26.66 -4.61 0.95
C LEU A 17 25.99 -4.58 2.33
N VAL A 18 26.70 -5.01 3.38
CA VAL A 18 26.20 -4.98 4.77
C VAL A 18 25.88 -3.55 5.20
N ILE A 19 26.81 -2.61 4.98
CA ILE A 19 26.58 -1.19 5.31
C ILE A 19 25.40 -0.63 4.51
N SER A 20 25.34 -0.91 3.22
CA SER A 20 24.28 -0.42 2.34
C SER A 20 22.91 -0.91 2.77
N LYS A 21 22.79 -2.17 3.22
CA LYS A 21 21.55 -2.79 3.69
C LYS A 21 21.08 -2.25 5.04
N HIS A 22 22.00 -1.99 5.97
CA HIS A 22 21.63 -1.38 7.25
C HIS A 22 21.13 0.07 7.11
N LYS A 23 21.69 0.84 6.15
CA LYS A 23 21.30 2.24 5.90
C LYS A 23 19.95 2.41 5.18
N ILE A 24 19.23 1.33 4.89
CA ILE A 24 17.93 1.35 4.20
C ILE A 24 16.84 1.96 5.08
N TYR A 25 16.89 1.71 6.38
CA TYR A 25 15.84 2.11 7.31
C TYR A 25 16.22 3.42 8.00
N LYS A 26 15.28 4.38 8.03
CA LYS A 26 15.46 5.67 8.73
C LYS A 26 15.12 5.59 10.23
N TYR A 27 15.12 4.39 10.80
CA TYR A 27 14.80 4.13 12.20
C TYR A 27 15.63 2.97 12.74
N ASN A 28 15.65 2.83 14.07
CA ASN A 28 16.36 1.76 14.75
C ASN A 28 15.56 0.45 14.69
N GLN A 29 16.05 -0.55 13.95
CA GLN A 29 15.38 -1.84 13.76
C GLN A 29 15.30 -2.68 15.05
N LYS A 30 16.04 -2.28 16.09
CA LYS A 30 15.98 -2.88 17.43
C LYS A 30 14.83 -2.35 18.29
N GLN A 31 14.02 -1.43 17.77
CA GLN A 31 12.83 -0.96 18.47
C GLN A 31 11.69 -1.98 18.31
N ASP A 32 10.92 -2.12 19.37
CA ASP A 32 9.68 -2.87 19.37
C ASP A 32 8.65 -2.14 18.50
N TYR A 33 7.89 -2.90 17.71
CA TYR A 33 6.68 -2.35 17.12
C TYR A 33 5.64 -2.17 18.23
N ILE A 34 4.92 -1.05 18.20
CA ILE A 34 3.94 -0.70 19.23
C ILE A 34 2.56 -0.59 18.57
N TYR A 35 1.66 -1.48 19.00
CA TYR A 35 0.24 -1.53 18.63
C TYR A 35 -0.58 -1.66 19.91
N ASP A 36 -1.67 -0.90 20.02
CA ASP A 36 -2.58 -0.94 21.17
C ASP A 36 -3.68 -1.99 20.96
N PHE A 37 -3.27 -3.26 20.87
CA PHE A 37 -4.22 -4.36 20.74
C PHE A 37 -4.72 -4.82 22.11
N LYS A 38 -6.01 -5.12 22.18
CA LYS A 38 -6.70 -5.52 23.41
C LYS A 38 -7.00 -7.02 23.40
N ASN A 39 -7.11 -7.60 24.59
CA ASN A 39 -7.58 -8.97 24.82
C ASN A 39 -6.80 -10.06 24.03
N PRO A 40 -5.46 -10.14 24.14
CA PRO A 40 -4.71 -11.23 23.53
C PRO A 40 -5.07 -12.58 24.14
N LYS A 41 -5.08 -13.63 23.32
CA LYS A 41 -4.91 -15.01 23.81
C LYS A 41 -3.43 -15.38 23.78
N VAL A 42 -2.97 -16.04 24.83
CA VAL A 42 -1.56 -16.38 25.02
C VAL A 42 -1.35 -17.87 24.78
N PHE A 43 -0.37 -18.19 23.95
CA PHE A 43 0.00 -19.56 23.60
C PHE A 43 1.47 -19.82 23.93
N GLU A 44 1.82 -21.08 24.19
CA GLU A 44 3.21 -21.52 24.14
C GLU A 44 3.64 -21.62 22.68
N LEU A 45 4.87 -21.21 22.35
CA LEU A 45 5.34 -21.13 20.96
C LEU A 45 5.29 -22.48 20.24
N ASP A 46 5.56 -23.57 20.96
CA ASP A 46 5.62 -24.93 20.40
C ASP A 46 4.23 -25.60 20.33
N ASP A 47 3.17 -24.95 20.85
CA ASP A 47 1.81 -25.48 20.91
C ASP A 47 0.76 -24.38 20.64
N ILE A 48 0.67 -23.99 19.36
CA ILE A 48 -0.31 -23.00 18.89
C ILE A 48 -1.46 -23.73 18.21
N ASN A 49 -2.57 -23.90 18.93
CA ASN A 49 -3.84 -24.41 18.39
C ASN A 49 -4.76 -23.25 17.99
N LEU A 50 -5.23 -23.26 16.74
CA LEU A 50 -6.11 -22.23 16.16
C LEU A 50 -7.52 -22.75 15.83
N GLU A 51 -7.92 -23.95 16.25
CA GLU A 51 -9.21 -24.58 15.95
C GLU A 51 -10.42 -23.75 16.38
N GLU A 52 -10.30 -23.03 17.50
CA GLU A 52 -11.39 -22.20 18.03
C GLU A 52 -11.70 -20.96 17.17
N TYR A 53 -10.75 -20.52 16.33
CA TYR A 53 -10.93 -19.34 15.48
C TYR A 53 -11.62 -19.71 14.17
N LYS A 54 -12.58 -18.88 13.73
CA LYS A 54 -13.23 -19.11 12.43
C LYS A 54 -12.23 -18.90 11.30
N ARG A 55 -12.36 -19.69 10.22
CA ARG A 55 -11.42 -19.68 9.08
C ARG A 55 -11.28 -18.35 8.37
N ASP A 56 -12.24 -17.45 8.52
CA ASP A 56 -12.32 -16.15 7.90
C ASP A 56 -11.91 -15.00 8.83
N GLU A 57 -11.66 -15.26 10.11
CA GLU A 57 -11.14 -14.26 11.05
C GLU A 57 -9.75 -13.76 10.65
N THR A 58 -9.45 -12.54 11.09
CA THR A 58 -8.11 -11.95 11.02
C THR A 58 -7.36 -12.28 12.31
N LEU A 59 -6.23 -12.96 12.19
CA LEU A 59 -5.38 -13.35 13.32
C LEU A 59 -4.00 -12.69 13.19
N ILE A 60 -3.64 -11.89 14.20
CA ILE A 60 -2.35 -11.22 14.30
C ILE A 60 -1.54 -11.83 15.43
N LEU A 61 -0.41 -12.44 15.11
CA LEU A 61 0.53 -13.00 16.07
C LEU A 61 1.61 -11.97 16.43
N LYS A 62 1.76 -11.71 17.72
CA LYS A 62 2.84 -10.91 18.29
C LYS A 62 3.89 -11.81 18.91
N LEU A 63 5.15 -11.54 18.56
CA LEU A 63 6.30 -12.29 19.07
C LEU A 63 7.58 -11.46 19.05
N LYS A 64 8.56 -11.87 19.85
CA LYS A 64 9.86 -11.22 19.94
C LYS A 64 10.90 -11.93 19.09
N LEU A 65 11.46 -11.23 18.12
CA LEU A 65 12.44 -11.78 17.18
C LEU A 65 13.80 -11.14 17.39
N LYS A 66 14.86 -11.92 17.17
CA LYS A 66 16.25 -11.42 17.14
C LYS A 66 16.96 -11.94 15.89
N SER A 67 17.46 -11.03 15.08
CA SER A 67 18.30 -11.33 13.93
C SER A 67 19.59 -12.08 14.31
N ASN A 68 20.05 -12.98 13.44
CA ASN A 68 21.37 -13.61 13.55
C ASN A 68 22.42 -12.86 12.69
N PHE A 69 23.67 -13.31 12.65
CA PHE A 69 24.73 -12.62 11.89
C PHE A 69 24.47 -12.59 10.37
N LEU A 70 23.84 -13.63 9.81
CA LEU A 70 23.51 -13.72 8.39
C LEU A 70 22.44 -12.70 7.96
N SER A 71 21.64 -12.20 8.91
CA SER A 71 20.66 -11.12 8.68
C SER A 71 21.28 -9.80 8.20
N LYS A 72 22.60 -9.67 8.23
CA LYS A 72 23.29 -8.50 7.67
C LYS A 72 23.28 -8.50 6.14
N ILE A 73 23.05 -9.67 5.54
CA ILE A 73 23.10 -9.90 4.09
C ILE A 73 21.75 -10.43 3.59
N PHE A 74 21.11 -11.35 4.30
CA PHE A 74 19.84 -11.96 3.89
C PHE A 74 18.69 -11.45 4.76
N LEU A 75 17.51 -11.23 4.18
CA LEU A 75 16.37 -10.76 4.98
C LEU A 75 15.96 -11.86 5.97
N PRO A 76 15.79 -11.52 7.26
CA PRO A 76 15.17 -12.43 8.22
C PRO A 76 13.70 -12.65 7.88
N TYR A 77 13.25 -13.88 8.08
CA TYR A 77 11.85 -14.24 7.87
C TYR A 77 11.41 -15.36 8.80
N LEU A 78 10.10 -15.41 9.03
CA LEU A 78 9.42 -16.56 9.59
C LEU A 78 8.70 -17.29 8.47
N GLU A 79 8.61 -18.59 8.65
CA GLU A 79 7.90 -19.49 7.78
C GLU A 79 6.86 -20.22 8.62
N ILE A 80 5.60 -20.00 8.29
CA ILE A 80 4.46 -20.61 8.97
C ILE A 80 3.92 -21.69 8.05
N SER A 81 3.69 -22.87 8.60
CA SER A 81 3.22 -24.01 7.81
C SER A 81 2.23 -24.86 8.57
N ASN A 82 1.36 -25.51 7.81
CA ASN A 82 0.60 -26.68 8.21
C ASN A 82 0.81 -27.76 7.13
N ILE A 83 0.03 -28.84 7.15
CA ILE A 83 0.17 -29.95 6.20
C ILE A 83 -0.09 -29.54 4.73
N ASN A 84 -0.89 -28.49 4.49
CA ASN A 84 -1.39 -28.13 3.16
C ASN A 84 -0.70 -26.90 2.55
N LYS A 85 -0.12 -26.03 3.37
CA LYS A 85 0.37 -24.74 2.92
C LYS A 85 1.51 -24.20 3.76
N LYS A 86 2.27 -23.32 3.13
CA LYS A 86 3.40 -22.62 3.72
C LYS A 86 3.45 -21.17 3.29
N GLU A 87 3.59 -20.28 4.25
CA GLU A 87 3.65 -18.84 4.04
C GLU A 87 4.89 -18.25 4.69
N LYS A 88 5.46 -17.21 4.07
CA LYS A 88 6.67 -16.54 4.54
C LYS A 88 6.35 -15.11 4.89
N THR A 89 6.81 -14.65 6.05
CA THR A 89 6.72 -13.26 6.47
C THR A 89 8.13 -12.72 6.72
N PHE A 90 8.52 -11.70 5.97
CA PHE A 90 9.86 -11.11 6.02
C PHE A 90 9.90 -9.85 6.88
N PHE A 91 11.08 -9.53 7.38
CA PHE A 91 11.31 -8.39 8.28
C PHE A 91 12.60 -7.64 7.92
N GLU A 92 12.92 -6.60 8.68
CA GLU A 92 14.09 -5.77 8.44
C GLU A 92 15.42 -6.45 8.73
N TYR A 93 16.45 -6.09 7.96
CA TYR A 93 17.83 -6.47 8.29
C TYR A 93 18.20 -5.98 9.70
N GLY A 94 18.76 -6.87 10.53
CA GLY A 94 19.21 -6.53 11.87
C GLY A 94 18.10 -6.30 12.91
N LEU A 95 16.87 -6.73 12.64
CA LEU A 95 15.77 -6.62 13.61
C LEU A 95 16.13 -7.22 14.98
N ASN A 96 15.64 -6.60 16.05
CA ASN A 96 15.69 -7.16 17.40
C ASN A 96 14.58 -6.54 18.25
N GLY A 97 13.42 -7.19 18.34
CA GLY A 97 12.28 -6.63 19.07
C GLY A 97 10.97 -7.32 18.74
N MET A 98 9.89 -6.75 19.26
CA MET A 98 8.51 -7.18 19.00
C MET A 98 8.12 -6.90 17.55
N ARG A 99 7.48 -7.88 16.94
CA ARG A 99 6.89 -7.82 15.60
C ARG A 99 5.50 -8.45 15.63
N TYR A 100 4.68 -8.04 14.67
CA TYR A 100 3.31 -8.51 14.49
C TYR A 100 3.18 -9.07 13.08
N ILE A 101 2.72 -10.30 12.99
CA ILE A 101 2.57 -11.01 11.72
C ILE A 101 1.13 -11.46 11.55
N ASP A 102 0.68 -11.43 10.31
CA ASP A 102 -0.60 -12.01 9.93
C ASP A 102 -0.46 -13.53 9.81
N ILE A 103 -1.33 -14.25 10.54
CA ILE A 103 -1.47 -15.71 10.47
C ILE A 103 -2.90 -16.13 10.11
N SER A 104 -3.72 -15.20 9.63
CA SER A 104 -5.17 -15.35 9.35
C SER A 104 -5.47 -16.49 8.39
N SER A 105 -4.55 -16.80 7.48
CA SER A 105 -4.71 -17.91 6.55
C SER A 105 -4.74 -19.27 7.27
N PHE A 106 -4.20 -19.36 8.49
CA PHE A 106 -4.13 -20.57 9.32
C PHE A 106 -5.23 -20.64 10.38
N ALA A 107 -6.15 -19.67 10.45
CA ALA A 107 -7.29 -19.74 11.37
C ALA A 107 -8.10 -21.05 11.19
N GLY A 108 -8.56 -21.64 12.29
CA GLY A 108 -9.28 -22.91 12.31
C GLY A 108 -8.42 -24.16 12.11
N ASN A 109 -7.08 -24.07 12.24
CA ASN A 109 -6.18 -25.23 12.16
C ASN A 109 -5.73 -25.67 13.56
N SER A 110 -5.66 -26.98 13.79
CA SER A 110 -5.27 -27.59 15.07
C SER A 110 -3.84 -27.34 15.50
N SER A 111 -2.94 -27.21 14.53
CA SER A 111 -1.53 -26.94 14.80
C SER A 111 -0.91 -26.18 13.65
N ILE A 112 -0.09 -25.18 13.98
CA ILE A 112 0.82 -24.52 13.02
C ILE A 112 2.26 -24.71 13.49
N LYS A 113 3.17 -24.82 12.52
CA LYS A 113 4.61 -24.81 12.78
C LYS A 113 5.20 -23.47 12.37
N ILE A 114 6.01 -22.87 13.24
CA ILE A 114 6.72 -21.61 12.97
C ILE A 114 8.23 -21.87 12.93
N ASP A 115 8.82 -21.79 11.75
CA ASP A 115 10.27 -21.90 11.55
C ASP A 115 10.88 -20.51 11.32
N SER A 116 11.99 -20.20 12.00
CA SER A 116 12.71 -18.93 11.82
C SER A 116 13.94 -19.09 10.93
N LYS A 117 14.16 -18.15 9.99
CA LYS A 117 15.31 -18.15 9.07
C LYS A 117 16.01 -16.79 9.11
N MET A 118 17.34 -16.81 9.28
CA MET A 118 18.18 -15.62 9.50
C MET A 118 17.81 -14.79 10.74
N CYS A 119 16.92 -15.32 11.59
CA CYS A 119 16.55 -14.81 12.90
C CYS A 119 16.23 -15.97 13.83
N LYS A 120 15.94 -15.66 15.10
CA LYS A 120 15.40 -16.58 16.09
C LYS A 120 14.22 -15.95 16.81
N ILE A 121 13.27 -16.78 17.21
CA ILE A 121 12.20 -16.39 18.14
C ILE A 121 12.79 -16.42 19.56
N THR A 122 12.57 -15.35 20.32
CA THR A 122 13.15 -15.18 21.67
C THR A 122 12.10 -15.16 22.77
N SER A 123 10.84 -15.03 22.41
CA SER A 123 9.70 -15.19 23.32
C SER A 123 9.30 -16.67 23.39
N LYS A 124 9.13 -17.20 24.61
CA LYS A 124 8.60 -18.56 24.83
C LYS A 124 7.07 -18.62 24.65
N LYS A 125 6.41 -17.56 25.11
CA LYS A 125 4.97 -17.33 24.92
C LYS A 125 4.74 -16.32 23.81
N VAL A 126 3.64 -16.49 23.09
CA VAL A 126 3.21 -15.59 22.01
C VAL A 126 1.78 -15.13 22.24
N GLU A 127 1.43 -13.97 21.73
CA GLU A 127 0.10 -13.38 21.85
C GLU A 127 -0.59 -13.39 20.49
N ILE A 128 -1.83 -13.87 20.42
CA ILE A 128 -2.68 -13.81 19.22
C ILE A 128 -3.85 -12.88 19.50
N PHE A 129 -4.07 -11.97 18.57
CA PHE A 129 -5.21 -11.06 18.53
C PHE A 129 -6.11 -11.46 17.37
N SER A 130 -7.41 -11.59 17.64
CA SER A 130 -8.41 -11.97 16.64
C SER A 130 -9.38 -10.83 16.36
N TYR A 131 -9.74 -10.66 15.09
CA TYR A 131 -10.75 -9.71 14.64
C TYR A 131 -11.71 -10.39 13.68
N ASP A 132 -12.98 -9.98 13.76
CA ASP A 132 -14.05 -10.53 12.92
C ASP A 132 -13.85 -10.23 11.43
N ASN A 133 -14.38 -11.11 10.59
CA ASN A 133 -14.44 -10.90 9.16
C ASN A 133 -15.43 -9.77 8.80
N LEU A 134 -15.09 -8.95 7.82
CA LEU A 134 -15.95 -7.87 7.32
C LEU A 134 -16.97 -8.32 6.25
N ASN A 135 -16.96 -9.60 5.85
CA ASN A 135 -17.86 -10.19 4.85
C ASN A 135 -17.87 -9.40 3.53
N ILE A 136 -16.68 -9.06 3.02
CA ILE A 136 -16.48 -8.20 1.84
C ILE A 136 -17.33 -8.61 0.63
N LYS A 137 -17.56 -9.91 0.43
CA LYS A 137 -18.40 -10.46 -0.65
C LYS A 137 -19.84 -9.95 -0.67
N GLU A 138 -20.31 -9.36 0.41
CA GLU A 138 -21.66 -8.79 0.54
C GLU A 138 -21.67 -7.26 0.52
N LYS A 139 -20.49 -6.62 0.44
CA LYS A 139 -20.30 -5.18 0.62
C LYS A 139 -20.11 -4.44 -0.70
N LYS A 140 -20.67 -3.23 -0.77
CA LYS A 140 -20.29 -2.19 -1.72
C LYS A 140 -19.07 -1.45 -1.20
N VAL A 141 -17.99 -1.46 -1.97
CA VAL A 141 -16.72 -0.84 -1.57
C VAL A 141 -16.39 0.32 -2.50
N LEU A 142 -16.17 1.50 -1.92
CA LEU A 142 -15.67 2.67 -2.64
C LEU A 142 -14.17 2.85 -2.37
N ILE A 143 -13.35 2.74 -3.41
CA ILE A 143 -11.91 2.89 -3.35
C ILE A 143 -11.57 4.30 -3.79
N ILE A 144 -10.97 5.09 -2.89
CA ILE A 144 -10.44 6.41 -3.24
C ILE A 144 -8.95 6.26 -3.55
N ALA A 145 -8.60 6.48 -4.80
CA ALA A 145 -7.24 6.45 -5.31
C ALA A 145 -6.72 7.88 -5.52
N PRO A 146 -5.77 8.36 -4.70
CA PRO A 146 -5.16 9.66 -4.91
C PRO A 146 -4.57 9.85 -6.31
N HIS A 147 -3.80 8.87 -6.77
CA HIS A 147 -3.16 8.84 -8.09
C HIS A 147 -3.59 7.61 -8.91
N PRO A 148 -3.42 7.66 -10.25
CA PRO A 148 -3.68 6.52 -11.12
C PRO A 148 -2.67 5.38 -10.93
N ASP A 149 -3.03 4.37 -10.12
CA ASP A 149 -2.30 3.13 -9.76
C ASP A 149 -2.57 2.73 -8.30
N ASP A 150 -2.95 3.70 -7.46
CA ASP A 150 -3.10 3.49 -6.02
C ASP A 150 -4.17 2.45 -5.66
N ALA A 151 -5.26 2.35 -6.43
CA ALA A 151 -6.30 1.34 -6.20
C ALA A 151 -5.73 -0.08 -6.35
N GLU A 152 -5.02 -0.35 -7.43
CA GLU A 152 -4.41 -1.63 -7.76
C GLU A 152 -3.28 -1.98 -6.78
N ILE A 153 -2.46 -0.99 -6.43
CA ILE A 153 -1.39 -1.14 -5.45
C ILE A 153 -1.95 -1.58 -4.10
N SER A 154 -3.01 -0.90 -3.64
CA SER A 154 -3.53 -1.02 -2.29
C SER A 154 -4.50 -2.19 -2.10
N SER A 155 -5.43 -2.39 -3.03
CA SER A 155 -6.70 -3.07 -2.74
C SER A 155 -7.28 -3.90 -3.88
N PHE A 156 -6.47 -4.30 -4.88
CA PHE A 156 -6.91 -5.16 -5.97
C PHE A 156 -7.64 -6.41 -5.48
N GLY A 157 -7.07 -7.14 -4.51
CA GLY A 157 -7.68 -8.34 -3.97
C GLY A 157 -9.04 -8.04 -3.36
N LEU A 158 -9.10 -7.02 -2.50
CA LEU A 158 -10.30 -6.57 -1.81
C LEU A 158 -11.41 -6.21 -2.81
N TYR A 159 -11.13 -5.31 -3.75
CA TYR A 159 -12.16 -4.83 -4.68
C TYR A 159 -12.59 -5.92 -5.67
N SER A 160 -11.71 -6.88 -5.98
CA SER A 160 -12.06 -8.03 -6.82
C SER A 160 -12.96 -9.06 -6.13
N SER A 161 -13.04 -8.99 -4.80
CA SER A 161 -13.82 -9.92 -3.97
C SER A 161 -15.14 -9.33 -3.47
N ALA A 162 -15.33 -8.02 -3.62
CA ALA A 162 -16.52 -7.34 -3.11
C ALA A 162 -17.78 -7.66 -3.92
N LYS A 163 -18.95 -7.41 -3.34
CA LYS A 163 -20.23 -7.53 -4.07
C LYS A 163 -20.26 -6.57 -5.27
N GLU A 164 -19.83 -5.35 -5.03
CA GLU A 164 -19.71 -4.30 -6.02
C GLU A 164 -18.63 -3.32 -5.57
N SER A 165 -17.79 -2.92 -6.51
CA SER A 165 -16.67 -2.01 -6.26
C SER A 165 -16.78 -0.78 -7.14
N PHE A 166 -16.30 0.34 -6.60
CA PHE A 166 -16.22 1.63 -7.26
C PHE A 166 -14.83 2.20 -7.05
N ILE A 167 -14.19 2.69 -8.11
CA ILE A 167 -12.85 3.29 -8.03
C ILE A 167 -12.99 4.76 -8.40
N VAL A 168 -12.58 5.64 -7.51
CA VAL A 168 -12.54 7.09 -7.76
C VAL A 168 -11.10 7.56 -7.67
N THR A 169 -10.53 7.85 -8.83
CA THR A 169 -9.20 8.41 -8.95
C THR A 169 -9.26 9.93 -8.93
N VAL A 170 -8.58 10.55 -7.97
CA VAL A 170 -8.74 11.99 -7.71
C VAL A 170 -7.92 12.82 -8.70
N THR A 171 -6.63 12.51 -8.82
CA THR A 171 -5.70 13.28 -9.66
C THR A 171 -5.33 12.57 -10.95
N ALA A 172 -4.86 13.32 -11.95
CA ALA A 172 -4.41 12.76 -13.23
C ALA A 172 -2.98 12.18 -13.18
N GLY A 173 -2.19 12.51 -12.15
CA GLY A 173 -0.82 12.01 -12.02
C GLY A 173 0.14 12.51 -13.10
N GLU A 174 -0.10 13.71 -13.63
CA GLU A 174 0.54 14.32 -14.81
C GLU A 174 1.97 14.88 -14.57
N GLY A 175 2.67 14.37 -13.55
CA GLY A 175 4.03 14.78 -13.22
C GLY A 175 5.08 14.34 -14.25
N SER A 176 6.34 14.23 -13.82
CA SER A 176 7.45 13.82 -14.71
C SER A 176 7.20 12.45 -15.37
N CYS A 177 7.49 12.33 -16.67
CA CYS A 177 7.25 11.11 -17.44
C CYS A 177 8.54 10.30 -17.65
N LYS A 178 8.52 9.00 -17.31
CA LYS A 178 9.68 8.08 -17.45
C LYS A 178 9.77 7.38 -18.81
N PHE A 179 8.70 7.43 -19.60
CA PHE A 179 8.56 6.71 -20.87
C PHE A 179 8.23 7.66 -22.05
N CYS A 180 8.37 8.97 -21.84
CA CYS A 180 8.14 10.00 -22.85
C CYS A 180 9.47 10.53 -23.40
N ASP A 181 10.33 9.63 -23.90
CA ASP A 181 11.66 9.93 -24.45
C ASP A 181 11.62 10.55 -25.87
N PHE A 182 10.53 11.25 -26.21
CA PHE A 182 10.35 11.96 -27.47
C PHE A 182 10.70 13.45 -27.30
N ASP A 183 11.13 14.10 -28.39
CA ASP A 183 11.42 15.53 -28.36
C ASP A 183 10.12 16.34 -28.45
N CYS A 184 9.70 16.89 -27.31
CA CYS A 184 8.56 17.80 -27.20
C CYS A 184 8.63 18.59 -25.90
N ASP A 185 7.88 19.70 -25.84
CA ASP A 185 7.83 20.54 -24.66
C ASP A 185 7.28 19.80 -23.42
N LYS A 186 7.72 20.23 -22.24
CA LYS A 186 7.41 19.63 -20.94
C LYS A 186 5.90 19.61 -20.65
N GLU A 187 5.16 20.65 -21.03
CA GLU A 187 3.71 20.69 -20.79
C GLU A 187 2.97 19.62 -21.61
N LEU A 188 3.37 19.44 -22.86
CA LEU A 188 2.80 18.40 -23.72
C LEU A 188 3.11 17.00 -23.16
N LYS A 189 4.33 16.77 -22.65
CA LYS A 189 4.69 15.50 -21.98
C LYS A 189 3.82 15.22 -20.77
N ALA A 190 3.58 16.24 -19.93
CA ALA A 190 2.70 16.12 -18.77
C ALA A 190 1.26 15.76 -19.20
N LYS A 191 0.70 16.47 -20.20
CA LYS A 191 -0.63 16.17 -20.76
C LYS A 191 -0.75 14.75 -21.30
N ILE A 192 0.23 14.29 -22.08
CA ILE A 192 0.23 12.93 -22.64
C ILE A 192 0.32 11.89 -21.51
N LYS A 193 1.21 12.08 -20.55
CA LYS A 193 1.36 11.19 -19.39
C LYS A 193 0.05 11.10 -18.60
N GLY A 194 -0.55 12.25 -18.26
CA GLY A 194 -1.81 12.31 -17.53
C GLY A 194 -2.93 11.57 -18.25
N ASN A 195 -3.08 11.78 -19.56
CA ASN A 195 -4.09 11.08 -20.36
C ASN A 195 -3.88 9.55 -20.40
N LEU A 196 -2.63 9.08 -20.52
CA LEU A 196 -2.35 7.64 -20.46
C LEU A 196 -2.68 7.06 -19.08
N ARG A 197 -2.29 7.75 -18.00
CA ARG A 197 -2.61 7.33 -16.64
C ARG A 197 -4.11 7.32 -16.36
N ILE A 198 -4.87 8.25 -16.91
CA ILE A 198 -6.35 8.25 -16.86
C ILE A 198 -6.91 7.01 -17.56
N PHE A 199 -6.38 6.66 -18.73
CA PHE A 199 -6.77 5.45 -19.43
C PHE A 199 -6.49 4.20 -18.58
N ASP A 200 -5.31 4.12 -17.97
CA ASP A 200 -4.94 3.01 -17.09
C ASP A 200 -5.89 2.91 -15.88
N ALA A 201 -6.22 4.03 -15.22
CA ALA A 201 -7.13 4.07 -14.07
C ALA A 201 -8.57 3.65 -14.41
N LEU A 202 -9.08 4.01 -15.59
CA LEU A 202 -10.44 3.64 -15.98
C LEU A 202 -10.57 2.16 -16.38
N THR A 203 -9.51 1.58 -16.93
CA THR A 203 -9.57 0.26 -17.56
C THR A 203 -9.02 -0.86 -16.69
N THR A 204 -8.03 -0.59 -15.84
CA THR A 204 -7.35 -1.67 -15.08
C THR A 204 -8.28 -2.38 -14.10
N GLY A 205 -9.23 -1.66 -13.49
CA GLY A 205 -10.24 -2.23 -12.58
C GLY A 205 -11.06 -3.37 -13.20
N LEU A 206 -11.19 -3.43 -14.53
CA LEU A 206 -11.86 -4.53 -15.24
C LEU A 206 -11.21 -5.89 -14.96
N LEU A 207 -9.88 -5.92 -14.74
CA LEU A 207 -9.16 -7.15 -14.36
C LEU A 207 -9.63 -7.71 -13.00
N GLY A 208 -10.10 -6.85 -12.11
CA GLY A 208 -10.72 -7.22 -10.83
C GLY A 208 -12.24 -7.08 -10.85
N LYS A 209 -12.88 -7.21 -12.02
CA LYS A 209 -14.35 -7.21 -12.18
C LYS A 209 -15.05 -5.91 -11.77
N VAL A 210 -14.32 -4.80 -11.66
CA VAL A 210 -14.93 -3.47 -11.51
C VAL A 210 -15.45 -3.05 -12.87
N LYS A 211 -16.75 -2.74 -12.95
CA LYS A 211 -17.38 -2.27 -14.18
C LYS A 211 -16.76 -0.94 -14.62
N TYR A 212 -16.65 -0.71 -15.93
CA TYR A 212 -16.07 0.53 -16.47
C TYR A 212 -16.80 1.78 -15.96
N GLU A 213 -18.12 1.69 -15.83
CA GLU A 213 -19.01 2.74 -15.34
C GLU A 213 -18.82 3.01 -13.85
N ASN A 214 -18.17 2.11 -13.11
CA ASN A 214 -17.87 2.27 -11.69
C ASN A 214 -16.46 2.83 -11.44
N SER A 215 -15.69 3.13 -12.49
CA SER A 215 -14.38 3.75 -12.42
C SER A 215 -14.46 5.21 -12.88
N LEU A 216 -14.09 6.16 -12.02
CA LEU A 216 -14.14 7.60 -12.28
C LEU A 216 -12.74 8.21 -12.19
N VAL A 217 -12.49 9.25 -13.00
CA VAL A 217 -11.36 10.16 -12.77
C VAL A 217 -11.86 11.59 -12.62
N LEU A 218 -11.62 12.19 -11.46
CA LEU A 218 -12.13 13.54 -11.13
C LEU A 218 -11.37 14.66 -11.84
N GLY A 219 -10.14 14.40 -12.27
CA GLY A 219 -9.34 15.29 -13.11
C GLY A 219 -8.54 16.35 -12.36
N TYR A 220 -8.44 16.26 -11.03
CA TYR A 220 -7.60 17.17 -10.24
C TYR A 220 -6.12 16.99 -10.59
N PHE A 221 -5.30 17.98 -10.23
CA PHE A 221 -3.90 18.03 -10.63
C PHE A 221 -2.99 17.40 -9.57
N ASN A 222 -1.94 16.72 -10.03
CA ASN A 222 -0.96 16.08 -9.15
C ASN A 222 -0.22 17.12 -8.28
N GLU A 223 -0.02 16.81 -6.99
CA GLU A 223 0.67 17.65 -6.00
C GLU A 223 0.03 19.02 -5.73
N THR A 224 -1.26 19.22 -6.02
CA THR A 224 -1.95 20.50 -5.79
C THR A 224 -2.95 20.46 -4.64
N ILE A 225 -3.27 19.28 -4.09
CA ILE A 225 -4.38 19.13 -3.14
C ILE A 225 -4.15 19.93 -1.85
N LYS A 226 -2.91 19.92 -1.31
CA LYS A 226 -2.55 20.75 -0.16
C LYS A 226 -2.76 22.25 -0.43
N ILE A 227 -2.40 22.71 -1.62
CA ILE A 227 -2.55 24.13 -2.01
C ILE A 227 -4.04 24.49 -2.09
N MET A 228 -4.87 23.59 -2.62
CA MET A 228 -6.32 23.75 -2.64
C MET A 228 -6.86 23.87 -1.21
N TYR A 229 -6.45 23.01 -0.29
CA TYR A 229 -6.86 23.09 1.12
C TYR A 229 -6.45 24.41 1.79
N GLU A 230 -5.20 24.84 1.61
CA GLU A 230 -4.69 26.09 2.17
C GLU A 230 -5.36 27.33 1.56
N ASN A 231 -5.95 27.21 0.37
CA ASN A 231 -6.59 28.28 -0.36
C ASN A 231 -7.98 27.85 -0.89
N LYS A 232 -8.88 27.43 0.01
CA LYS A 232 -10.14 26.72 -0.33
C LYS A 232 -10.93 27.31 -1.51
N ASN A 233 -10.99 28.64 -1.62
CA ASN A 233 -11.78 29.35 -2.64
C ASN A 233 -11.02 29.66 -3.95
N LYS A 234 -9.70 29.45 -4.00
CA LYS A 234 -8.88 29.80 -5.18
C LYS A 234 -8.76 28.62 -6.13
N LEU A 235 -8.78 28.92 -7.42
CA LEU A 235 -8.46 27.95 -8.47
C LEU A 235 -6.95 27.67 -8.44
N VAL A 236 -6.59 26.39 -8.56
CA VAL A 236 -5.21 25.91 -8.56
C VAL A 236 -4.91 25.23 -9.89
N SER A 237 -4.01 25.81 -10.68
CA SER A 237 -3.60 25.24 -11.97
C SER A 237 -2.64 24.06 -11.79
N SER A 238 -2.54 23.21 -12.81
CA SER A 238 -1.52 22.16 -12.87
C SER A 238 -0.12 22.78 -12.86
N LYS A 239 0.78 22.18 -12.09
CA LYS A 239 2.19 22.59 -11.98
C LYS A 239 3.01 22.24 -13.22
N THR A 240 2.56 21.26 -14.01
CA THR A 240 3.37 20.67 -15.09
C THR A 240 2.68 20.73 -16.45
N ALA A 241 1.35 20.72 -16.50
CA ALA A 241 0.60 20.62 -17.75
C ALA A 241 0.10 21.96 -18.32
N GLY A 242 0.36 23.11 -17.68
CA GLY A 242 -0.07 24.41 -18.21
C GLY A 242 -1.59 24.55 -18.40
N ILE A 243 -2.38 23.87 -17.55
CA ILE A 243 -3.85 23.87 -17.60
C ILE A 243 -4.44 24.23 -16.24
N SER A 244 -5.58 24.92 -16.25
CA SER A 244 -6.32 25.31 -15.04
C SER A 244 -7.69 24.63 -14.91
N ASP A 245 -8.23 24.16 -16.03
CA ASP A 245 -9.51 23.47 -16.11
C ASP A 245 -9.34 21.95 -15.93
N ILE A 246 -9.90 21.42 -14.84
CA ILE A 246 -9.85 19.98 -14.52
C ILE A 246 -10.65 19.14 -15.50
N ASN A 247 -11.57 19.73 -16.27
CA ASN A 247 -12.33 19.01 -17.30
C ASN A 247 -11.43 18.42 -18.39
N TYR A 248 -10.22 18.95 -18.58
CA TYR A 248 -9.24 18.35 -19.49
C TYR A 248 -8.97 16.87 -19.15
N PHE A 249 -8.77 16.58 -17.86
CA PHE A 249 -8.46 15.25 -17.35
C PHE A 249 -9.66 14.49 -16.77
N ARG A 250 -10.75 15.19 -16.45
CA ARG A 250 -11.95 14.60 -15.87
C ARG A 250 -12.60 13.59 -16.82
N ARG A 251 -12.93 12.39 -16.30
CA ARG A 251 -13.66 11.32 -17.00
C ARG A 251 -14.69 10.72 -16.06
N VAL A 252 -15.90 11.28 -16.11
CA VAL A 252 -17.04 10.88 -15.26
C VAL A 252 -18.33 10.66 -16.06
N ASN A 253 -18.43 11.19 -17.28
CA ASN A 253 -19.68 11.22 -18.07
C ASN A 253 -20.13 9.84 -18.56
N HIS A 254 -19.26 8.83 -18.54
CA HIS A 254 -19.60 7.45 -18.88
C HIS A 254 -20.31 6.70 -17.73
N SER A 255 -20.35 7.31 -16.54
CA SER A 255 -20.90 6.70 -15.34
C SER A 255 -22.29 7.24 -15.00
N ASN A 256 -23.07 6.43 -14.29
CA ASN A 256 -24.31 6.85 -13.64
C ASN A 256 -24.10 7.44 -12.23
N ILE A 257 -22.85 7.46 -11.74
CA ILE A 257 -22.52 8.02 -10.43
C ILE A 257 -22.58 9.54 -10.49
N VAL A 258 -23.37 10.14 -9.61
CA VAL A 258 -23.50 11.59 -9.54
C VAL A 258 -22.21 12.19 -9.00
N THR A 259 -21.70 13.21 -9.69
CA THR A 259 -20.53 14.00 -9.30
C THR A 259 -20.86 15.49 -9.33
N ASN A 260 -19.94 16.36 -8.91
CA ASN A 260 -20.14 17.80 -8.94
C ASN A 260 -20.43 18.30 -10.38
N SER A 261 -21.61 18.91 -10.57
CA SER A 261 -22.05 19.45 -11.87
C SER A 261 -21.24 20.66 -12.38
N LYS A 262 -20.50 21.34 -11.51
CA LYS A 262 -19.70 22.53 -11.82
C LYS A 262 -18.28 22.36 -11.27
N PRO A 263 -17.53 21.38 -11.80
CA PRO A 263 -16.22 21.03 -11.25
C PRO A 263 -15.23 22.17 -11.47
N LYS A 264 -14.46 22.50 -10.42
CA LYS A 264 -13.40 23.51 -10.41
C LYS A 264 -12.16 22.96 -9.71
N SER A 265 -10.99 23.52 -10.02
CA SER A 265 -9.71 23.19 -9.40
C SER A 265 -9.52 23.79 -7.99
N ASN A 266 -10.50 23.63 -7.10
CA ASN A 266 -10.45 24.15 -5.73
C ASN A 266 -11.01 23.14 -4.70
N TRP A 267 -10.79 23.42 -3.41
CA TRP A 267 -11.13 22.49 -2.33
C TRP A 267 -12.62 22.21 -2.25
N ASP A 268 -13.45 23.25 -2.28
CA ASP A 268 -14.91 23.11 -2.17
C ASP A 268 -15.49 22.23 -3.27
N SER A 269 -14.93 22.30 -4.49
CA SER A 269 -15.33 21.42 -5.59
C SER A 269 -14.99 19.95 -5.31
N LEU A 270 -13.83 19.68 -4.67
CA LEU A 270 -13.41 18.31 -4.34
C LEU A 270 -14.29 17.73 -3.23
N LEU A 271 -14.64 18.54 -2.21
CA LEU A 271 -15.60 18.16 -1.18
C LEU A 271 -16.96 17.82 -1.81
N ASN A 272 -17.47 18.69 -2.68
CA ASN A 272 -18.75 18.47 -3.36
C ASN A 272 -18.72 17.20 -4.23
N ASP A 273 -17.61 16.92 -4.92
CA ASP A 273 -17.44 15.66 -5.64
C ASP A 273 -17.61 14.45 -4.71
N PHE A 274 -16.92 14.42 -3.56
CA PHE A 274 -17.06 13.33 -2.60
C PHE A 274 -18.45 13.24 -1.98
N GLU A 275 -19.08 14.37 -1.65
CA GLU A 275 -20.45 14.40 -1.15
C GLU A 275 -21.44 13.77 -2.15
N CYS A 276 -21.36 14.16 -3.43
CA CYS A 276 -22.19 13.60 -4.49
C CYS A 276 -21.94 12.09 -4.67
N ILE A 277 -20.66 11.68 -4.72
CA ILE A 277 -20.26 10.30 -4.94
C ILE A 277 -20.74 9.39 -3.81
N ILE A 278 -20.49 9.77 -2.55
CA ILE A 278 -20.90 8.98 -1.37
C ILE A 278 -22.42 8.84 -1.34
N ASN A 279 -23.17 9.93 -1.57
CA ASN A 279 -24.64 9.89 -1.63
C ASN A 279 -25.18 9.04 -2.79
N SER A 280 -24.51 9.08 -3.95
CA SER A 280 -24.91 8.33 -5.13
C SER A 280 -24.66 6.83 -4.97
N ILE A 281 -23.51 6.45 -4.41
CA ILE A 281 -23.09 5.04 -4.28
C ILE A 281 -23.71 4.39 -3.05
N LYS A 282 -23.78 5.14 -1.94
CA LYS A 282 -24.09 4.64 -0.58
C LYS A 282 -23.22 3.42 -0.24
N PRO A 283 -21.88 3.58 -0.19
CA PRO A 283 -20.98 2.46 0.04
C PRO A 283 -21.10 1.94 1.48
N ASP A 284 -20.87 0.65 1.67
CA ASP A 284 -20.74 0.08 3.02
C ASP A 284 -19.36 0.39 3.63
N LEU A 285 -18.34 0.47 2.76
CA LEU A 285 -16.94 0.65 3.14
C LEU A 285 -16.26 1.63 2.18
N ILE A 286 -15.39 2.49 2.73
CA ILE A 286 -14.51 3.36 1.94
C ILE A 286 -13.05 2.98 2.18
N VAL A 287 -12.30 2.72 1.11
CA VAL A 287 -10.85 2.50 1.18
C VAL A 287 -10.12 3.82 0.95
N THR A 288 -9.22 4.17 1.85
CA THR A 288 -8.34 5.35 1.71
C THR A 288 -7.00 5.13 2.41
N LEU A 289 -6.15 6.16 2.45
CA LEU A 289 -4.81 6.09 3.02
C LEU A 289 -4.80 6.64 4.45
N HIS A 290 -4.09 5.96 5.34
CA HIS A 290 -4.01 6.29 6.75
C HIS A 290 -3.01 7.45 6.97
N PRO A 291 -3.46 8.62 7.48
CA PRO A 291 -2.63 9.83 7.53
C PRO A 291 -1.41 9.70 8.45
N GLN A 292 -1.53 8.99 9.57
CA GLN A 292 -0.42 8.79 10.53
C GLN A 292 0.73 7.90 10.03
N ILE A 293 0.53 7.10 8.98
CA ILE A 293 1.54 6.15 8.51
C ILE A 293 1.92 6.34 7.05
N ASP A 294 1.08 6.95 6.21
CA ASP A 294 1.42 7.32 4.85
C ASP A 294 2.12 8.68 4.77
N SER A 295 3.14 8.83 3.92
CA SER A 295 3.94 10.05 3.81
C SER A 295 3.61 10.94 2.63
N ASN A 296 2.82 10.45 1.67
CA ASN A 296 2.47 11.24 0.50
C ASN A 296 1.47 12.34 0.89
N ILE A 297 1.76 13.57 0.47
CA ILE A 297 0.97 14.75 0.84
C ILE A 297 -0.42 14.70 0.21
N ASP A 298 -0.54 14.36 -1.07
CA ASP A 298 -1.86 14.27 -1.72
C ASP A 298 -2.72 13.19 -1.03
N HIS A 299 -2.12 12.07 -0.63
CA HIS A 299 -2.84 11.00 0.09
C HIS A 299 -3.47 11.54 1.38
N LYS A 300 -2.69 12.28 2.18
CA LYS A 300 -3.18 12.86 3.44
C LYS A 300 -4.31 13.84 3.22
N TYR A 301 -4.15 14.80 2.31
CA TYR A 301 -5.16 15.84 2.09
C TYR A 301 -6.39 15.30 1.36
N ILE A 302 -6.27 14.27 0.52
CA ILE A 302 -7.44 13.60 -0.05
C ILE A 302 -8.20 12.84 1.04
N THR A 303 -7.50 12.16 1.96
CA THR A 303 -8.16 11.57 3.14
C THR A 303 -8.87 12.64 3.97
N LEU A 304 -8.27 13.82 4.16
CA LEU A 304 -8.93 14.93 4.84
C LEU A 304 -10.21 15.40 4.12
N ALA A 305 -10.18 15.50 2.79
CA ALA A 305 -11.36 15.86 2.01
C ALA A 305 -12.50 14.84 2.15
N ILE A 306 -12.18 13.54 2.20
CA ILE A 306 -13.17 12.48 2.47
C ILE A 306 -13.77 12.67 3.87
N ILE A 307 -12.93 12.92 4.90
CA ILE A 307 -13.39 13.15 6.28
C ILE A 307 -14.35 14.34 6.33
N GLU A 308 -13.98 15.49 5.75
CA GLU A 308 -14.82 16.70 5.71
C GLU A 308 -16.17 16.41 4.98
N ALA A 309 -16.14 15.66 3.88
CA ALA A 309 -17.37 15.27 3.17
C ALA A 309 -18.25 14.32 4.01
N MET A 310 -17.66 13.31 4.65
CA MET A 310 -18.39 12.38 5.52
C MET A 310 -18.99 13.06 6.75
N GLU A 311 -18.28 14.04 7.32
CA GLU A 311 -18.79 14.89 8.40
C GLU A 311 -20.04 15.66 7.97
N LYS A 312 -20.01 16.28 6.79
CA LYS A 312 -21.15 17.03 6.28
C LYS A 312 -22.35 16.14 5.93
N LEU A 313 -22.10 14.89 5.55
CA LEU A 313 -23.13 13.90 5.28
C LEU A 313 -23.61 13.11 6.51
N ASN A 314 -22.98 13.29 7.69
CA ASN A 314 -23.25 12.51 8.90
C ASN A 314 -23.23 10.98 8.67
N CYS A 315 -22.26 10.48 7.91
CA CYS A 315 -22.17 9.06 7.52
C CYS A 315 -21.44 8.20 8.57
N GLU A 316 -21.98 8.09 9.78
CA GLU A 316 -21.33 7.35 10.89
C GLU A 316 -21.25 5.83 10.67
N GLU A 317 -22.19 5.27 9.90
CA GLU A 317 -22.27 3.83 9.64
C GLU A 317 -21.20 3.33 8.65
N ILE A 318 -20.63 4.22 7.84
CA ILE A 318 -19.64 3.86 6.82
C ILE A 318 -18.26 3.71 7.47
N LYS A 319 -17.74 2.48 7.47
CA LYS A 319 -16.38 2.22 7.97
C LYS A 319 -15.32 2.55 6.92
N LEU A 320 -14.19 3.03 7.38
CA LEU A 320 -13.00 3.33 6.58
C LEU A 320 -11.99 2.19 6.72
N LEU A 321 -11.53 1.67 5.59
CA LEU A 321 -10.43 0.72 5.48
C LEU A 321 -9.17 1.49 5.06
N THR A 322 -8.26 1.67 6.00
CA THR A 322 -7.09 2.52 5.79
C THR A 322 -5.79 1.73 5.71
N LEU A 323 -4.84 2.18 4.89
CA LEU A 323 -3.54 1.53 4.72
C LEU A 323 -2.45 2.54 4.36
N THR A 324 -1.26 2.07 4.02
CA THR A 324 -0.19 2.92 3.48
C THR A 324 0.41 2.35 2.20
N ASN A 325 0.53 3.22 1.19
CA ASN A 325 1.31 2.98 -0.02
C ASN A 325 2.73 3.54 0.14
N HIS A 326 2.92 4.62 0.91
CA HIS A 326 4.21 5.27 1.16
C HIS A 326 4.52 5.36 2.64
N LEU A 327 4.95 4.26 3.25
CA LEU A 327 5.20 4.20 4.69
C LEU A 327 6.21 5.27 5.11
N THR A 328 5.81 6.11 6.07
CA THR A 328 6.57 7.29 6.55
C THR A 328 8.00 6.97 6.96
N GLN A 329 8.21 5.82 7.60
CA GLN A 329 9.52 5.42 8.08
C GLN A 329 10.44 4.99 6.93
N ASN A 330 9.90 4.39 5.86
CA ASN A 330 10.67 3.92 4.70
C ASN A 330 9.80 3.46 3.51
N GLU A 331 10.33 3.59 2.30
CA GLU A 331 9.70 3.14 1.05
C GLU A 331 9.87 1.64 0.72
N PHE A 332 10.44 0.84 1.63
CA PHE A 332 10.73 -0.58 1.39
C PHE A 332 9.72 -1.52 2.02
N TYR A 333 8.80 -1.01 2.83
CA TYR A 333 7.69 -1.79 3.35
C TYR A 333 6.62 -2.00 2.25
N PRO A 334 5.95 -3.17 2.20
CA PRO A 334 6.20 -4.40 2.95
C PRO A 334 7.52 -5.09 2.60
N TYR A 335 8.12 -5.86 3.52
CA TYR A 335 9.42 -6.53 3.30
C TYR A 335 9.31 -7.85 2.55
N GLY A 336 10.43 -8.33 2.00
CA GLY A 336 10.49 -9.63 1.33
C GLY A 336 10.07 -9.63 -0.14
N ASN A 337 9.89 -10.85 -0.66
CA ASN A 337 9.60 -11.12 -2.06
C ASN A 337 8.10 -11.05 -2.37
N MET A 338 7.76 -10.95 -3.66
CA MET A 338 6.38 -11.17 -4.12
C MET A 338 5.83 -12.49 -3.58
N PHE A 339 4.51 -12.54 -3.39
CA PHE A 339 3.78 -13.71 -2.91
C PHE A 339 4.13 -14.14 -1.48
N SER A 340 4.73 -13.24 -0.70
CA SER A 340 4.91 -13.42 0.74
C SER A 340 3.76 -12.78 1.51
N THR A 341 3.60 -13.19 2.76
CA THR A 341 2.67 -12.57 3.70
C THR A 341 3.25 -11.27 4.24
N THR A 342 2.39 -10.27 4.41
CA THR A 342 2.73 -8.95 4.92
C THR A 342 2.75 -8.95 6.45
N ALA A 343 3.85 -8.49 7.05
CA ALA A 343 3.86 -8.14 8.47
C ALA A 343 3.17 -6.79 8.68
N LEU A 344 2.71 -6.50 9.90
CA LEU A 344 2.18 -5.16 10.18
C LEU A 344 3.25 -4.08 10.00
N ALA A 345 2.80 -2.86 9.72
CA ALA A 345 3.69 -1.74 9.45
C ALA A 345 4.59 -1.44 10.68
N PRO A 346 5.85 -1.03 10.47
CA PRO A 346 6.67 -0.48 11.54
C PRO A 346 5.98 0.72 12.19
N ARG A 347 5.66 0.62 13.48
CA ARG A 347 5.15 1.71 14.29
C ARG A 347 5.90 1.78 15.61
N PHE A 348 6.37 2.96 15.97
CA PHE A 348 7.23 3.19 17.14
C PHE A 348 6.65 4.29 18.03
N LYS A 349 7.07 4.29 19.31
CA LYS A 349 6.71 5.23 20.38
C LYS A 349 5.25 5.15 20.83
N THR A 350 4.32 5.38 19.91
CA THR A 350 2.87 5.36 20.16
C THR A 350 2.19 4.54 19.07
N SER A 351 1.07 3.90 19.39
CA SER A 351 0.21 3.33 18.34
C SER A 351 -0.42 4.46 17.51
N PHE A 352 -0.95 4.13 16.34
CA PHE A 352 -1.80 5.04 15.58
C PHE A 352 -3.27 4.64 15.77
N ILE A 353 -4.20 5.54 15.45
CA ILE A 353 -5.62 5.39 15.80
C ILE A 353 -6.32 4.49 14.77
N PHE A 354 -6.83 3.35 15.24
CA PHE A 354 -7.71 2.45 14.50
C PHE A 354 -8.51 1.59 15.49
N ASP A 355 -9.61 1.00 15.04
CA ASP A 355 -10.50 0.18 15.88
C ASP A 355 -10.17 -1.31 15.78
N SER A 356 -9.91 -1.80 14.57
CA SER A 356 -9.61 -3.21 14.31
C SER A 356 -8.72 -3.37 13.08
N ILE A 357 -8.22 -4.59 12.86
CA ILE A 357 -7.46 -4.94 11.66
C ILE A 357 -8.27 -5.92 10.83
N TYR A 358 -8.33 -5.67 9.54
CA TYR A 358 -8.86 -6.60 8.57
C TYR A 358 -7.75 -7.05 7.62
N SER A 359 -7.54 -8.36 7.53
CA SER A 359 -6.67 -8.97 6.54
C SER A 359 -7.50 -9.61 5.44
N HIS A 360 -7.45 -9.02 4.25
CA HIS A 360 -8.04 -9.59 3.07
C HIS A 360 -7.10 -10.63 2.46
N LYS A 361 -7.48 -11.91 2.53
CA LYS A 361 -6.69 -13.04 2.00
C LYS A 361 -6.85 -13.14 0.48
N LEU A 362 -5.72 -13.21 -0.24
CA LEU A 362 -5.71 -13.36 -1.70
C LEU A 362 -5.40 -14.80 -2.09
N SER A 363 -6.27 -15.38 -2.90
CA SER A 363 -5.98 -16.64 -3.61
C SER A 363 -4.75 -16.49 -4.51
N ARG A 364 -4.13 -17.61 -4.89
CA ARG A 364 -2.98 -17.59 -5.81
C ARG A 364 -3.32 -16.90 -7.14
N GLU A 365 -4.53 -17.11 -7.64
CA GLU A 365 -5.05 -16.46 -8.85
C GLU A 365 -5.14 -14.94 -8.67
N GLN A 366 -5.74 -14.46 -7.58
CA GLN A 366 -5.83 -13.02 -7.31
C GLN A 366 -4.46 -12.36 -7.18
N GLN A 367 -3.46 -13.06 -6.62
CA GLN A 367 -2.09 -12.55 -6.57
C GLN A 367 -1.50 -12.37 -7.97
N ILE A 368 -1.76 -13.30 -8.89
CA ILE A 368 -1.32 -13.22 -10.29
C ILE A 368 -2.05 -12.11 -11.02
N TYR A 369 -3.37 -11.98 -10.85
CA TYR A 369 -4.13 -10.89 -11.44
C TYR A 369 -3.72 -9.52 -10.89
N LYS A 370 -3.40 -9.41 -9.60
CA LYS A 370 -2.82 -8.20 -9.03
C LYS A 370 -1.49 -7.85 -9.70
N TYR A 371 -0.63 -8.83 -9.98
CA TYR A 371 0.59 -8.59 -10.76
C TYR A 371 0.26 -8.00 -12.14
N TYR A 372 -0.70 -8.58 -12.87
CA TYR A 372 -1.10 -8.07 -14.19
C TYR A 372 -1.78 -6.70 -14.15
N ALA A 373 -2.51 -6.39 -13.09
CA ALA A 373 -3.07 -5.05 -12.87
C ALA A 373 -1.98 -4.01 -12.61
N LEU A 374 -0.90 -4.37 -11.93
CA LEU A 374 0.27 -3.49 -11.83
C LEU A 374 1.00 -3.36 -13.16
N GLU A 375 1.07 -4.44 -13.95
CA GLU A 375 1.65 -4.39 -15.29
C GLU A 375 0.85 -3.51 -16.25
N SER A 376 -0.47 -3.41 -16.13
CA SER A 376 -1.26 -2.51 -16.99
C SER A 376 -1.06 -1.03 -16.67
N MET A 377 -0.46 -0.70 -15.52
CA MET A 377 -0.10 0.67 -15.15
C MET A 377 1.25 1.06 -15.78
N HIS A 378 1.21 1.86 -16.84
CA HIS A 378 2.42 2.18 -17.61
C HIS A 378 3.49 2.90 -16.79
N ASP A 379 3.12 3.74 -15.82
CA ASP A 379 4.08 4.51 -14.98
C ASP A 379 4.84 3.65 -13.96
N LEU A 380 4.38 2.41 -13.74
CA LEU A 380 5.05 1.43 -12.89
C LEU A 380 6.14 0.67 -13.63
N ARG A 381 6.14 0.67 -14.97
CA ARG A 381 7.18 0.04 -15.78
C ARG A 381 8.42 0.94 -15.84
N ASP A 382 9.59 0.30 -15.78
CA ASP A 382 10.81 0.94 -16.26
C ASP A 382 10.76 0.96 -17.80
N SER A 383 10.91 2.13 -18.42
CA SER A 383 10.89 2.23 -19.89
C SER A 383 12.09 1.49 -20.49
N THR A 384 11.84 0.42 -21.25
CA THR A 384 12.88 -0.38 -21.93
C THR A 384 12.87 -0.25 -23.45
N ILE A 385 11.89 0.48 -24.00
CA ILE A 385 11.56 0.46 -25.43
C ILE A 385 12.59 1.22 -26.29
N GLN A 386 13.32 2.19 -25.73
CA GLN A 386 14.30 3.02 -26.46
C GLN A 386 15.64 3.11 -25.74
N ILE A 387 16.28 1.96 -25.55
CA ILE A 387 17.54 1.88 -24.82
C ILE A 387 18.67 1.46 -25.78
N GLY A 388 19.58 2.38 -26.11
CA GLY A 388 20.85 2.05 -26.74
C GLY A 388 21.79 1.27 -25.80
N PHE A 389 22.81 0.58 -26.33
CA PHE A 389 23.67 -0.35 -25.57
C PHE A 389 24.20 0.22 -24.22
N LYS A 390 24.66 1.48 -24.21
CA LYS A 390 25.13 2.16 -22.98
C LYS A 390 24.02 2.29 -21.94
N LYS A 391 22.83 2.74 -22.34
CA LYS A 391 21.67 2.85 -21.43
C LYS A 391 21.26 1.45 -20.94
N ALA A 392 21.37 0.40 -21.77
CA ALA A 392 20.99 -0.97 -21.41
C ALA A 392 21.91 -1.54 -20.34
N PHE A 393 23.21 -1.36 -20.53
CA PHE A 393 24.21 -1.75 -19.53
C PHE A 393 24.01 -0.99 -18.21
N LEU A 394 23.81 0.33 -18.26
CA LEU A 394 23.56 1.14 -17.07
C LEU A 394 22.27 0.73 -16.36
N PHE A 395 21.21 0.42 -17.12
CA PHE A 395 19.95 -0.10 -16.60
C PHE A 395 20.17 -1.44 -15.90
N ALA A 396 20.76 -2.43 -16.58
CA ALA A 396 21.05 -3.75 -16.01
C ALA A 396 21.92 -3.66 -14.74
N PHE A 397 22.96 -2.85 -14.76
CA PHE A 397 23.82 -2.62 -13.59
C PHE A 397 23.07 -1.96 -12.43
N ARG A 398 22.20 -0.97 -12.71
CA ARG A 398 21.35 -0.34 -11.70
C ARG A 398 20.37 -1.33 -11.08
N GLN A 399 19.72 -2.17 -11.90
CA GLN A 399 18.79 -3.20 -11.41
C GLN A 399 19.52 -4.24 -10.57
N LEU A 400 20.68 -4.74 -11.02
CA LEU A 400 21.50 -5.67 -10.25
C LEU A 400 21.95 -5.05 -8.92
N ARG A 401 22.41 -3.79 -8.93
CA ARG A 401 22.80 -3.08 -7.71
C ARG A 401 21.62 -2.89 -6.76
N ARG A 402 20.43 -2.54 -7.24
CA ARG A 402 19.20 -2.43 -6.44
C ARG A 402 18.86 -3.77 -5.78
N TYR A 403 18.87 -4.84 -6.56
CA TYR A 403 18.60 -6.19 -6.09
C TYR A 403 19.60 -6.63 -5.01
N LEU A 404 20.91 -6.59 -5.30
CA LEU A 404 21.95 -7.01 -4.37
C LEU A 404 21.97 -6.17 -3.09
N SER A 405 21.73 -4.87 -3.19
CA SER A 405 21.67 -3.98 -2.04
C SER A 405 20.37 -4.09 -1.25
N GLY A 406 19.38 -4.88 -1.70
CA GLY A 406 18.07 -4.99 -1.05
C GLY A 406 17.22 -3.72 -1.14
N LYS A 407 17.57 -2.81 -2.07
CA LYS A 407 16.90 -1.50 -2.26
C LYS A 407 15.80 -1.55 -3.32
N GLU A 408 15.17 -2.70 -3.47
CA GLU A 408 14.07 -2.85 -4.42
C GLU A 408 12.78 -2.25 -3.85
N LYS A 409 12.24 -1.26 -4.57
CA LYS A 409 11.07 -0.46 -4.16
C LYS A 409 9.89 -0.62 -5.13
N SER A 410 10.01 -1.47 -6.14
CA SER A 410 8.95 -1.66 -7.12
C SER A 410 7.64 -2.09 -6.45
N TYR A 411 6.52 -1.60 -6.97
CA TYR A 411 5.21 -1.99 -6.49
C TYR A 411 4.91 -3.46 -6.78
N TYR A 412 5.47 -4.04 -7.84
CA TYR A 412 5.44 -5.49 -8.07
C TYR A 412 5.88 -6.26 -6.83
N ARG A 413 7.07 -5.93 -6.30
CA ARG A 413 7.58 -6.56 -5.07
C ARG A 413 6.70 -6.22 -3.87
N ARG A 414 6.25 -4.97 -3.74
CA ARG A 414 5.60 -4.45 -2.53
C ARG A 414 4.15 -4.92 -2.38
N SER A 415 3.40 -4.94 -3.46
CA SER A 415 1.94 -5.03 -3.46
C SER A 415 1.41 -6.43 -3.76
N VAL A 416 2.17 -7.26 -4.50
CA VAL A 416 1.77 -8.64 -4.81
C VAL A 416 2.09 -9.55 -3.60
N ARG A 417 1.10 -9.74 -2.73
CA ARG A 417 1.21 -10.42 -1.42
C ARG A 417 0.11 -11.44 -1.25
N THR A 418 0.25 -12.35 -0.29
CA THR A 418 -0.81 -13.32 0.07
C THR A 418 -2.01 -12.66 0.73
N ASN A 419 -1.85 -11.42 1.20
CA ASN A 419 -2.85 -10.66 1.92
C ASN A 419 -2.74 -9.15 1.66
N GLU A 420 -3.85 -8.43 1.83
CA GLU A 420 -3.93 -6.97 1.91
C GLU A 420 -4.41 -6.60 3.33
N ILE A 421 -3.66 -5.75 4.03
CA ILE A 421 -3.94 -5.39 5.42
C ILE A 421 -4.55 -4.00 5.48
N PHE A 422 -5.69 -3.89 6.17
CA PHE A 422 -6.42 -2.66 6.39
C PHE A 422 -6.59 -2.40 7.89
N TYR A 423 -6.36 -1.16 8.30
CA TYR A 423 -6.70 -0.66 9.63
C TYR A 423 -8.09 -0.04 9.54
N VAL A 424 -9.05 -0.69 10.18
CA VAL A 424 -10.46 -0.31 10.15
C VAL A 424 -10.71 0.79 11.16
N THR A 425 -11.41 1.83 10.74
CA THR A 425 -11.73 2.99 11.58
C THR A 425 -13.03 3.65 11.10
N ASN A 426 -13.47 4.69 11.80
CA ASN A 426 -14.55 5.58 11.36
C ASN A 426 -13.99 6.99 11.06
N TYR A 427 -14.79 7.85 10.45
CA TYR A 427 -14.28 9.16 10.01
C TYR A 427 -13.90 10.09 11.19
N LYS A 428 -14.58 9.96 12.35
CA LYS A 428 -14.28 10.77 13.55
C LYS A 428 -12.91 10.40 14.11
N ASP A 429 -12.60 9.11 14.14
CA ASP A 429 -11.31 8.62 14.62
C ASP A 429 -10.19 8.87 13.63
N LEU A 430 -10.46 8.76 12.33
CA LEU A 430 -9.50 9.14 11.30
C LEU A 430 -9.23 10.66 11.29
N LYS A 431 -10.22 11.49 11.67
CA LYS A 431 -10.02 12.93 11.90
C LYS A 431 -9.06 13.19 13.05
N ARG A 432 -9.27 12.55 14.20
CA ARG A 432 -8.31 12.62 15.33
C ARG A 432 -6.92 12.17 14.90
N ALA A 433 -6.84 11.10 14.10
CA ALA A 433 -5.58 10.59 13.56
C ALA A 433 -4.88 11.61 12.64
N TYR A 434 -5.65 12.40 11.88
CA TYR A 434 -5.12 13.47 11.05
C TYR A 434 -4.65 14.66 11.89
N GLU A 435 -5.42 15.05 12.90
CA GLU A 435 -5.06 16.15 13.82
C GLU A 435 -3.77 15.86 14.60
N ASP A 436 -3.53 14.60 14.97
CA ASP A 436 -2.31 14.14 15.65
C ASP A 436 -0.99 14.37 14.86
N ILE A 437 -1.08 14.68 13.56
CA ILE A 437 0.09 14.85 12.68
C ILE A 437 0.23 16.25 12.08
N LEU A 438 -0.70 17.16 12.41
CA LEU A 438 -0.54 18.59 12.17
C LEU A 438 0.47 19.15 13.17
#